data_AF-A0A3N2Q570-F1
#
_entry.id   AF-A0A3N2Q570-F1
#
_cell.length_a   1.000
_cell.length_b   1.000
_cell.length_c   1.000
_cell.angle_alpha   90.00
_cell.angle_beta   90.00
_cell.angle_gamma   90.00
#
_symmetry.space_group_name_H-M   'P 1'
#
loop_
_entity.id
_entity.type
_entity.pdbx_description
1 polymer ?
#
loop_
_entity_poly.entity_id
_entity_poly.type
_entity_poly.pdbx_seq_one_letter_code
_entity_poly.pdbx_strand_id
1 'polypeptide(L)'
;MNGHCNGHDTISSSFLDAFAVRTVYGPVPLKHALDWPVFASYDELSGCATWMGGRIPTFEETRSIYSYVHRLKKQRQEPEHTLGTTVPAVNKHLSNGGVDETPPPSKNLELFVDLRGANVGFQDWHPVPVTANGDRLAGQAELGGVWKWTSSPLEKHEGFEPMPLYPGYSADFFDDAALVADRVRVYEFSVNWYQRNYPFAWAGARLVRDTPKRAS
;
A
#
# COMPACT_ATOMS: atom_id res chain seq x y z
N MET A 1 -26.34 11.73 -1.25
CA MET A 1 -25.90 12.79 -0.32
C MET A 1 -26.58 12.54 1.01
N ASN A 2 -25.82 12.19 2.04
CA ASN A 2 -26.17 12.27 3.46
C ASN A 2 -24.90 11.86 4.24
N GLY A 3 -23.89 12.73 4.18
CA GLY A 3 -22.72 12.64 5.04
C GLY A 3 -23.10 13.19 6.40
N HIS A 4 -23.22 12.32 7.39
CA HIS A 4 -23.17 12.74 8.78
C HIS A 4 -21.72 13.09 9.10
N CYS A 5 -21.39 14.37 9.03
CA CYS A 5 -20.18 14.94 9.61
C CYS A 5 -20.41 15.08 11.12
N ASN A 6 -19.92 14.13 11.90
CA ASN A 6 -19.79 14.30 13.34
C ASN A 6 -18.70 15.34 13.59
N GLY A 7 -19.11 16.52 14.09
CA GLY A 7 -18.31 17.46 14.90
C GLY A 7 -16.98 17.93 14.32
N HIS A 8 -16.90 19.20 13.93
CA HIS A 8 -15.63 19.91 13.80
C HIS A 8 -15.09 20.25 15.21
N ASP A 9 -14.77 19.23 16.01
CA ASP A 9 -13.97 19.41 17.22
C ASP A 9 -12.53 19.64 16.77
N THR A 10 -12.20 20.92 16.60
CA THR A 10 -10.82 21.35 16.39
C THR A 10 -9.99 20.78 17.54
N ILE A 11 -9.11 19.82 17.25
CA ILE A 11 -8.27 19.16 18.26
C ILE A 11 -7.49 20.27 19.00
N SER A 12 -7.63 20.35 20.32
CA SER A 12 -6.96 21.37 21.11
C SER A 12 -5.44 21.30 20.93
N SER A 13 -4.77 22.46 20.84
CA SER A 13 -3.30 22.52 20.78
C SER A 13 -2.65 21.81 21.97
N SER A 14 -3.26 21.92 23.17
CA SER A 14 -2.79 21.24 24.37
C SER A 14 -2.82 19.71 24.26
N PHE A 15 -3.76 19.15 23.50
CA PHE A 15 -3.81 17.71 23.22
C PHE A 15 -2.71 17.32 22.22
N LEU A 16 -2.55 18.08 21.13
CA LEU A 16 -1.53 17.80 20.12
C LEU A 16 -0.10 17.88 20.67
N ASP A 17 0.14 18.78 21.62
CA ASP A 17 1.45 18.93 22.27
C ASP A 17 1.68 17.88 23.37
N ALA A 18 0.62 17.22 23.87
CA ALA A 18 0.72 16.17 24.89
C ALA A 18 1.12 14.79 24.31
N PHE A 19 0.92 14.56 23.01
CA PHE A 19 1.18 13.27 22.38
C PHE A 19 2.30 13.34 21.32
N ALA A 20 3.04 12.25 21.21
CA ALA A 20 4.07 12.07 20.20
C ALA A 20 4.03 10.64 19.65
N VAL A 21 4.35 10.51 18.36
CA VAL A 21 4.51 9.23 17.67
C VAL A 21 5.94 8.75 17.85
N ARG A 22 6.11 7.50 18.30
CA ARG A 22 7.43 6.89 18.40
C ARG A 22 7.95 6.53 17.02
N THR A 23 9.14 7.02 16.66
CA THR A 23 9.84 6.65 15.43
C THR A 23 11.24 6.11 15.72
N VAL A 24 11.92 5.61 14.70
CA VAL A 24 13.31 5.15 14.79
C VAL A 24 14.27 6.26 15.25
N TYR A 25 13.98 7.51 14.90
CA TYR A 25 14.79 8.67 15.27
C TYR A 25 14.38 9.33 16.59
N GLY A 26 13.40 8.75 17.30
CA GLY A 26 12.84 9.30 18.53
C GLY A 26 11.39 9.77 18.38
N PRO A 27 10.84 10.43 19.41
CA PRO A 27 9.45 10.90 19.40
C PRO A 27 9.25 12.07 18.44
N VAL A 28 8.23 11.97 17.58
CA VAL A 28 7.77 13.04 16.69
C VAL A 28 6.45 13.59 17.25
N PRO A 29 6.35 14.90 17.56
CA PRO A 29 5.10 15.49 18.07
C PRO A 29 3.90 15.21 17.16
N LEU A 30 2.74 14.89 17.75
CA LEU A 30 1.56 14.46 16.99
C LEU A 30 1.12 15.48 15.94
N LYS A 31 1.29 16.78 16.21
CA LYS A 31 0.99 17.87 15.25
C LYS A 31 1.70 17.75 13.89
N HIS A 32 2.82 17.02 13.81
CA HIS A 32 3.56 16.79 12.57
C HIS A 32 3.21 15.46 11.89
N ALA A 33 2.45 14.59 12.57
CA ALA A 33 2.13 13.23 12.13
C ALA A 33 0.62 13.00 11.97
N LEU A 34 -0.20 14.04 12.01
CA LEU A 34 -1.67 13.92 11.89
C LEU A 34 -2.11 13.26 10.58
N ASP A 35 -1.37 13.48 9.51
CA ASP A 35 -1.64 12.88 8.19
C ASP A 35 -0.95 11.53 7.98
N TRP A 36 -0.18 11.05 8.95
CA TRP A 36 0.48 9.74 8.83
C TRP A 36 -0.55 8.63 8.93
N PRO A 37 -0.33 7.50 8.24
CA PRO A 37 -1.17 6.34 8.44
C PRO A 37 -1.05 5.86 9.89
N VAL A 38 -2.19 5.54 10.50
CA VAL A 38 -2.20 4.80 11.76
C VAL A 38 -1.75 3.37 11.48
N PHE A 39 -0.76 2.90 12.23
CA PHE A 39 -0.37 1.49 12.27
C PHE A 39 -0.63 0.95 13.67
N ALA A 40 -1.27 -0.22 13.73
CA ALA A 40 -1.76 -0.87 14.95
C ALA A 40 -2.02 -2.36 14.63
N SER A 41 -2.37 -3.13 15.66
CA SER A 41 -2.75 -4.53 15.46
C SER A 41 -4.00 -4.67 14.58
N TYR A 42 -4.18 -5.84 13.96
CA TYR A 42 -5.37 -6.13 13.16
C TYR A 42 -6.65 -5.95 14.00
N ASP A 43 -6.66 -6.45 15.23
CA ASP A 43 -7.84 -6.42 16.10
C ASP A 43 -8.25 -4.99 16.48
N GLU A 44 -7.29 -4.13 16.80
CA GLU A 44 -7.54 -2.70 17.06
C GLU A 44 -8.12 -1.99 15.83
N LEU A 45 -7.53 -2.23 14.66
CA LEU A 45 -7.97 -1.61 13.41
C LEU A 45 -9.33 -2.16 12.96
N SER A 46 -9.62 -3.43 13.21
CA SER A 46 -10.89 -4.08 12.92
C SER A 46 -12.01 -3.53 13.81
N GLY A 47 -11.75 -3.36 15.10
CA GLY A 47 -12.69 -2.72 16.03
C GLY A 47 -12.96 -1.27 15.63
N CYS A 48 -11.93 -0.52 15.29
CA CYS A 48 -12.02 0.86 14.81
C CYS A 48 -12.79 0.95 13.48
N ALA A 49 -12.56 0.03 12.54
CA ALA A 49 -13.29 -0.08 11.29
C ALA A 49 -14.79 -0.28 11.52
N THR A 50 -15.12 -1.22 12.41
CA THR A 50 -16.51 -1.55 12.77
C THR A 50 -17.21 -0.35 13.40
N TRP A 51 -16.53 0.35 14.31
CA TRP A 51 -17.04 1.59 14.90
C TRP A 51 -17.30 2.69 13.86
N MET A 52 -16.44 2.78 12.82
CA MET A 52 -16.63 3.67 11.67
C MET A 52 -17.68 3.17 10.65
N GLY A 53 -18.37 2.05 10.91
CA GLY A 53 -19.36 1.47 10.00
C GLY A 53 -18.75 0.91 8.72
N GLY A 54 -17.55 0.35 8.79
CA GLY A 54 -16.87 -0.34 7.69
C GLY A 54 -16.16 -1.60 8.18
N ARG A 55 -15.29 -2.14 7.33
CA ARG A 55 -14.45 -3.31 7.64
C ARG A 55 -13.10 -3.20 6.95
N ILE A 56 -12.15 -4.01 7.39
CA ILE A 56 -10.89 -4.22 6.68
C ILE A 56 -11.20 -5.00 5.38
N PRO A 57 -10.64 -4.62 4.22
CA PRO A 57 -10.86 -5.32 2.96
C PRO A 57 -10.27 -6.73 2.96
N THR A 58 -10.81 -7.60 2.13
CA THR A 58 -10.18 -8.88 1.82
C THR A 58 -8.92 -8.67 0.99
N PHE A 59 -8.11 -9.71 0.86
CA PHE A 59 -6.92 -9.68 -0.02
C PHE A 59 -7.30 -9.38 -1.48
N GLU A 60 -8.35 -10.02 -1.99
CA GLU A 60 -8.83 -9.81 -3.36
C GLU A 60 -9.41 -8.42 -3.59
N GLU A 61 -10.13 -7.85 -2.62
CA GLU A 61 -10.60 -6.47 -2.68
C GLU A 61 -9.41 -5.49 -2.72
N THR A 62 -8.39 -5.74 -1.92
CA THR A 62 -7.16 -4.94 -1.89
C THR A 62 -6.43 -5.00 -3.24
N ARG A 63 -6.29 -6.19 -3.83
CA ARG A 63 -5.71 -6.37 -5.17
C ARG A 63 -6.51 -5.69 -6.27
N SER A 64 -7.84 -5.77 -6.19
CA SER A 64 -8.74 -5.08 -7.12
C SER A 64 -8.55 -3.56 -7.06
N ILE A 65 -8.43 -2.99 -5.86
CA ILE A 65 -8.12 -1.56 -5.65
C ILE A 65 -6.78 -1.21 -6.30
N TYR A 66 -5.74 -2.01 -6.08
CA TYR A 66 -4.41 -1.75 -6.65
C TYR A 66 -4.41 -1.79 -8.16
N SER A 67 -5.05 -2.82 -8.73
CA SER A 67 -5.23 -2.97 -10.17
C SER A 67 -5.98 -1.78 -10.77
N TYR A 68 -7.02 -1.29 -10.08
CA TYR A 68 -7.77 -0.13 -10.51
C TYR A 68 -6.93 1.15 -10.49
N VAL A 69 -6.19 1.41 -9.42
CA VAL A 69 -5.29 2.57 -9.32
C VAL A 69 -4.19 2.51 -10.38
N HIS A 70 -3.62 1.33 -10.62
CA HIS A 70 -2.62 1.12 -11.67
C HIS A 70 -3.17 1.49 -13.06
N ARG A 71 -4.38 1.03 -13.40
CA ARG A 71 -5.06 1.40 -14.66
C ARG A 71 -5.30 2.90 -14.77
N LEU A 72 -5.76 3.55 -13.69
CA LEU A 72 -5.99 5.01 -13.68
C LEU A 72 -4.70 5.80 -13.91
N LYS A 73 -3.57 5.35 -13.35
CA LYS A 73 -2.27 5.99 -13.56
C LYS A 73 -1.81 5.85 -15.01
N LYS A 74 -1.92 4.66 -15.61
CA LYS A 74 -1.56 4.42 -17.02
C LYS A 74 -2.32 5.35 -17.95
N GLN A 75 -3.64 5.46 -17.77
CA GLN A 75 -4.48 6.37 -18.57
C GLN A 75 -4.10 7.85 -18.45
N ARG A 76 -3.55 8.27 -17.30
CA ARG A 76 -3.09 9.66 -17.08
C ARG A 76 -1.71 9.94 -17.65
N GLN A 77 -0.84 8.92 -17.76
CA GLN A 77 0.52 9.07 -18.29
C GLN A 77 0.59 8.99 -19.82
N GLU A 78 -0.29 8.21 -20.47
CA GLU A 78 -0.38 8.11 -21.92
C GLU A 78 -0.59 9.44 -22.68
N PRO A 79 -1.40 10.42 -22.21
CA PRO A 79 -1.50 11.72 -22.88
C PRO A 79 -0.22 12.56 -22.83
N GLU A 80 0.62 12.43 -21.78
CA GLU A 80 1.88 13.20 -21.69
C GLU A 80 3.01 12.60 -22.55
N HIS A 81 3.05 11.28 -22.69
CA HIS A 81 4.07 10.62 -23.54
C HIS A 81 3.82 10.90 -25.05
N THR A 82 2.57 11.14 -25.45
CA THR A 82 2.23 11.54 -26.83
C THR A 82 2.73 12.95 -27.15
N LEU A 83 2.71 13.87 -26.17
CA LEU A 83 3.27 15.22 -26.29
C LEU A 83 4.81 15.22 -26.32
N GLY A 84 5.46 14.36 -25.54
CA GLY A 84 6.92 14.22 -25.52
C GLY A 84 7.51 13.60 -26.81
N THR A 85 6.74 12.79 -27.54
CA THR A 85 7.19 12.18 -28.81
C THR A 85 7.08 13.16 -30.00
N THR A 86 6.43 14.32 -29.81
CA THR A 86 6.18 15.30 -30.89
C THR A 86 7.25 16.41 -30.96
N VAL A 87 8.31 16.36 -30.14
CA VAL A 87 9.42 17.33 -30.14
C VAL A 87 10.78 16.59 -30.16
N PRO A 88 11.63 16.75 -31.18
CA PRO A 88 11.44 16.19 -32.51
C PRO A 88 12.54 15.17 -32.88
N ALA A 89 12.25 14.36 -33.89
CA ALA A 89 13.08 13.37 -34.56
C ALA A 89 14.37 13.91 -35.24
N VAL A 90 15.06 14.89 -34.65
CA VAL A 90 16.18 15.61 -35.27
C VAL A 90 17.56 15.19 -34.73
N ASN A 91 17.63 14.45 -33.62
CA ASN A 91 18.91 13.95 -33.06
C ASN A 91 19.23 12.49 -33.42
N LYS A 92 18.67 11.94 -34.51
CA LYS A 92 18.93 10.54 -34.93
C LYS A 92 20.27 10.33 -35.69
N HIS A 93 21.15 11.32 -35.76
CA HIS A 93 22.37 11.21 -36.60
C HIS A 93 23.71 11.59 -35.93
N LEU A 94 23.89 11.42 -34.63
CA LEU A 94 25.25 11.45 -34.07
C LEU A 94 25.51 10.16 -33.29
N SER A 95 25.97 9.17 -34.03
CA SER A 95 26.63 7.97 -33.51
C SER A 95 27.84 8.33 -32.67
N ASN A 96 28.06 7.64 -31.55
CA ASN A 96 29.38 7.10 -31.22
C ASN A 96 29.32 6.06 -30.08
N GLY A 97 29.92 4.89 -30.36
CA GLY A 97 30.45 3.97 -29.34
C GLY A 97 29.50 2.88 -28.89
N GLY A 98 29.62 1.70 -29.51
CA GLY A 98 28.83 0.52 -29.16
C GLY A 98 28.95 0.14 -27.69
N VAL A 99 27.82 0.26 -26.99
CA VAL A 99 27.47 -0.59 -25.88
C VAL A 99 26.16 -1.23 -26.33
N ASP A 100 26.14 -2.54 -26.52
CA ASP A 100 24.87 -3.27 -26.63
C ASP A 100 24.22 -3.14 -25.25
N GLU A 101 23.43 -2.09 -25.05
CA GLU A 101 22.41 -2.11 -24.01
C GLU A 101 21.48 -3.25 -24.37
N THR A 102 21.69 -4.38 -23.70
CA THR A 102 20.81 -5.53 -23.78
C THR A 102 19.40 -5.00 -23.54
N PRO A 103 18.49 -5.04 -24.53
CA PRO A 103 17.15 -4.51 -24.35
C PRO A 103 16.54 -5.27 -23.16
N PRO A 104 15.90 -4.58 -22.19
CA PRO A 104 15.31 -5.26 -21.05
C PRO A 104 14.35 -6.33 -21.60
N PRO A 105 14.36 -7.56 -21.06
CA PRO A 105 13.56 -8.66 -21.59
C PRO A 105 12.09 -8.24 -21.66
N SER A 106 11.61 -8.02 -22.89
CA SER A 106 10.42 -7.25 -23.21
C SER A 106 9.11 -8.03 -23.08
N LYS A 107 9.03 -8.98 -22.13
CA LYS A 107 7.82 -9.80 -21.92
C LYS A 107 7.37 -10.00 -20.47
N ASN A 108 8.16 -9.57 -19.47
CA ASN A 108 7.81 -9.77 -18.05
C ASN A 108 7.56 -8.46 -17.26
N LEU A 109 7.51 -7.29 -17.91
CA LEU A 109 7.31 -6.00 -17.22
C LEU A 109 5.94 -5.85 -16.53
N GLU A 110 4.93 -6.65 -16.88
CA GLU A 110 3.59 -6.55 -16.26
C GLU A 110 3.55 -7.01 -14.80
N LEU A 111 4.53 -7.82 -14.36
CA LEU A 111 4.62 -8.30 -12.98
C LEU A 111 5.23 -7.28 -12.02
N PHE A 112 5.92 -6.25 -12.55
CA PHE A 112 6.70 -5.31 -11.77
C PHE A 112 5.90 -4.03 -11.54
N VAL A 113 5.67 -3.71 -10.27
CA VAL A 113 5.03 -2.45 -9.87
C VAL A 113 6.07 -1.33 -9.86
N ASP A 114 5.75 -0.19 -10.49
CA ASP A 114 6.55 1.03 -10.39
C ASP A 114 6.45 1.61 -8.96
N LEU A 115 7.56 1.58 -8.24
CA LEU A 115 7.68 2.07 -6.87
C LEU A 115 8.34 3.46 -6.77
N ARG A 116 8.58 4.14 -7.90
CA ARG A 116 9.16 5.49 -7.89
C ARG A 116 8.26 6.45 -7.10
N GLY A 117 8.88 7.17 -6.16
CA GLY A 117 8.17 8.11 -5.27
C GLY A 117 7.38 7.47 -4.13
N ALA A 118 7.39 6.14 -3.99
CA ALA A 118 6.80 5.47 -2.83
C ALA A 118 7.82 5.36 -1.69
N ASN A 119 7.38 5.53 -0.44
CA ASN A 119 8.21 5.31 0.75
C ASN A 119 8.44 3.81 0.99
N VAL A 120 9.42 3.25 0.27
CA VAL A 120 9.80 1.83 0.30
C VAL A 120 11.31 1.68 0.43
N GLY A 121 11.79 0.48 0.78
CA GLY A 121 13.23 0.18 0.78
C GLY A 121 14.04 1.01 1.77
N PHE A 122 13.44 1.39 2.91
CA PHE A 122 14.07 2.23 3.94
C PHE A 122 14.46 3.63 3.48
N GLN A 123 13.78 4.19 2.47
CA GLN A 123 13.88 5.61 2.12
C GLN A 123 13.60 6.48 3.35
N ASP A 124 12.48 6.22 4.02
CA ASP A 124 12.19 6.78 5.34
C ASP A 124 12.01 5.64 6.38
N TRP A 125 12.56 5.87 7.57
CA TRP A 125 12.41 5.00 8.74
C TRP A 125 11.20 5.39 9.61
N HIS A 126 10.25 6.13 9.03
CA HIS A 126 8.96 6.48 9.61
C HIS A 126 7.89 6.55 8.50
N PRO A 127 6.60 6.48 8.84
CA PRO A 127 5.55 6.70 7.86
C PRO A 127 5.59 8.10 7.26
N VAL A 128 5.05 8.26 6.06
CA VAL A 128 4.85 9.57 5.42
C VAL A 128 3.36 9.88 5.25
N PRO A 129 2.97 11.17 5.15
CA PRO A 129 1.57 11.56 5.02
C PRO A 129 0.83 10.83 3.88
N VAL A 130 -0.36 10.29 4.17
CA VAL A 130 -1.20 9.64 3.14
C VAL A 130 -1.94 10.65 2.27
N THR A 131 -2.02 11.91 2.72
CA THR A 131 -2.71 13.02 2.05
C THR A 131 -1.80 13.78 1.07
N ALA A 132 -0.51 13.44 0.98
CA ALA A 132 0.47 14.14 0.13
C ALA A 132 0.08 14.17 -1.36
N ASN A 133 -0.70 13.18 -1.82
CA ASN A 133 -1.17 13.06 -3.21
C ASN A 133 -2.59 13.61 -3.43
N GLY A 134 -3.14 14.36 -2.46
CA GLY A 134 -4.50 14.93 -2.49
C GLY A 134 -5.61 13.88 -2.48
N ASP A 135 -6.75 14.20 -3.09
CA ASP A 135 -7.94 13.33 -3.17
C ASP A 135 -7.81 12.18 -4.19
N ARG A 136 -6.61 11.58 -4.27
CA ARG A 136 -6.33 10.46 -5.16
C ARG A 136 -6.36 9.16 -4.38
N LEU A 137 -7.04 8.16 -4.94
CA LEU A 137 -7.02 6.81 -4.39
C LEU A 137 -5.60 6.26 -4.46
N ALA A 138 -4.98 6.09 -3.29
CA ALA A 138 -3.63 5.55 -3.21
C ALA A 138 -3.60 4.04 -3.54
N GLY A 139 -2.63 3.60 -4.33
CA GLY A 139 -2.45 2.22 -4.77
C GLY A 139 -1.55 1.40 -3.86
N GLN A 140 -0.91 0.38 -4.45
CA GLN A 140 0.14 -0.41 -3.81
C GLN A 140 1.33 0.48 -3.46
N ALA A 141 1.95 0.26 -2.30
CA ALA A 141 3.06 1.07 -1.75
C ALA A 141 2.77 2.57 -1.46
N GLU A 142 1.57 3.08 -1.75
CA GLU A 142 1.23 4.51 -1.58
C GLU A 142 0.54 4.86 -0.27
N LEU A 143 0.54 3.97 0.73
CA LEU A 143 -0.04 4.26 2.04
C LEU A 143 1.06 4.58 3.05
N GLY A 144 1.79 5.65 2.78
CA GLY A 144 2.75 6.20 3.75
C GLY A 144 3.90 5.28 4.15
N GLY A 145 4.16 4.21 3.40
CA GLY A 145 5.21 3.22 3.74
C GLY A 145 4.80 2.22 4.82
N VAL A 146 3.51 2.07 5.15
CA VAL A 146 3.04 0.96 6.01
C VAL A 146 2.49 -0.19 5.16
N TRP A 147 2.63 -1.40 5.69
CA TRP A 147 1.93 -2.56 5.15
C TRP A 147 0.42 -2.43 5.39
N LYS A 148 -0.41 -3.17 4.65
CA LYS A 148 -1.87 -3.13 4.82
C LYS A 148 -2.45 -4.45 5.27
N TRP A 149 -3.06 -4.45 6.44
CA TRP A 149 -3.90 -5.54 6.90
C TRP A 149 -5.01 -5.85 5.91
N THR A 150 -5.27 -7.13 5.71
CA THR A 150 -6.44 -7.63 5.02
C THR A 150 -7.18 -8.60 5.94
N SER A 151 -8.49 -8.73 5.75
CA SER A 151 -9.31 -9.66 6.54
C SER A 151 -9.16 -11.13 6.12
N SER A 152 -8.37 -11.39 5.09
CA SER A 152 -8.11 -12.75 4.60
C SER A 152 -7.06 -13.44 5.50
N PRO A 153 -7.34 -14.65 5.99
CA PRO A 153 -6.33 -15.45 6.68
C PRO A 153 -5.24 -15.92 5.70
N LEU A 154 -4.06 -16.25 6.22
CA LEU A 154 -3.04 -16.97 5.44
C LEU A 154 -3.51 -18.42 5.24
N GLU A 155 -3.87 -18.79 4.03
CA GLU A 155 -4.32 -20.15 3.72
C GLU A 155 -3.35 -20.87 2.78
N LYS A 156 -3.30 -22.20 2.91
CA LYS A 156 -2.56 -23.07 2.00
C LYS A 156 -3.26 -23.06 0.63
N HIS A 157 -2.56 -22.59 -0.41
CA HIS A 157 -3.10 -22.65 -1.76
C HIS A 157 -3.16 -24.09 -2.28
N GLU A 158 -4.05 -24.35 -3.25
CA GLU A 158 -4.14 -25.65 -3.91
C GLU A 158 -2.79 -26.02 -4.53
N GLY A 159 -2.32 -27.24 -4.27
CA GLY A 159 -1.01 -27.71 -4.73
C GLY A 159 0.21 -27.13 -3.99
N PHE A 160 0.05 -26.45 -2.84
CA PHE A 160 1.19 -25.98 -2.06
C PHE A 160 2.05 -27.16 -1.58
N GLU A 161 3.32 -27.12 -1.97
CA GLU A 161 4.39 -27.98 -1.47
C GLU A 161 5.41 -27.12 -0.71
N PRO A 162 5.74 -27.45 0.54
CA PRO A 162 6.73 -26.70 1.30
C PRO A 162 8.11 -26.84 0.65
N MET A 163 8.89 -25.76 0.69
CA MET A 163 10.26 -25.79 0.16
C MET A 163 11.10 -26.81 0.95
N PRO A 164 11.79 -27.77 0.30
CA PRO A 164 12.56 -28.81 1.00
C PRO A 164 13.65 -28.25 1.93
N LEU A 165 14.25 -27.12 1.56
CA LEU A 165 15.32 -26.48 2.32
C LEU A 165 14.82 -25.75 3.59
N TYR A 166 13.58 -25.26 3.58
CA TYR A 166 13.00 -24.57 4.72
C TYR A 166 11.47 -24.74 4.74
N PRO A 167 10.98 -25.93 5.13
CA PRO A 167 9.56 -26.25 5.05
C PRO A 167 8.69 -25.39 5.98
N GLY A 168 9.24 -24.97 7.12
CA GLY A 168 8.56 -24.14 8.12
C GLY A 168 8.40 -22.66 7.76
N TYR A 169 8.84 -22.19 6.58
CA TYR A 169 8.70 -20.77 6.21
C TYR A 169 7.22 -20.31 6.15
N SER A 170 6.33 -21.19 5.69
CA SER A 170 4.89 -20.91 5.61
C SER A 170 4.02 -22.02 6.20
N ALA A 171 4.51 -23.27 6.24
CA ALA A 171 3.70 -24.43 6.63
C ALA A 171 3.18 -24.36 8.08
N ASP A 172 3.94 -23.73 8.98
CA ASP A 172 3.62 -23.68 10.41
C ASP A 172 2.67 -22.52 10.77
N PHE A 173 2.27 -21.70 9.78
CA PHE A 173 1.65 -20.39 10.02
C PHE A 173 0.30 -20.20 9.32
N PHE A 174 -0.29 -21.26 8.79
CA PHE A 174 -1.61 -21.22 8.16
C PHE A 174 -2.77 -21.04 9.16
N ASP A 175 -2.48 -21.06 10.47
CA ASP A 175 -3.47 -20.89 11.53
C ASP A 175 -3.37 -19.48 12.15
N ASP A 176 -4.48 -18.74 12.15
CA ASP A 176 -4.72 -17.46 12.84
C ASP A 176 -3.89 -16.22 12.42
N ALA A 177 -3.08 -16.31 11.37
CA ALA A 177 -2.36 -15.18 10.82
C ALA A 177 -3.21 -14.35 9.84
N ALA A 178 -3.16 -13.01 9.94
CA ALA A 178 -3.78 -12.12 8.95
C ALA A 178 -2.76 -11.70 7.89
N LEU A 179 -3.21 -11.71 6.62
CA LEU A 179 -2.37 -11.32 5.50
C LEU A 179 -2.13 -9.82 5.49
N VAL A 180 -0.89 -9.44 5.21
CA VAL A 180 -0.45 -8.06 5.09
C VAL A 180 0.11 -7.82 3.69
N ALA A 181 -0.49 -6.89 2.95
CA ALA A 181 -0.12 -6.57 1.58
C ALA A 181 1.11 -5.66 1.50
N ASP A 182 1.98 -5.95 0.52
CA ASP A 182 3.43 -5.64 0.56
C ASP A 182 3.85 -4.16 0.48
N ARG A 183 4.87 -3.82 1.31
CA ARG A 183 5.63 -2.56 1.37
C ARG A 183 6.89 -2.58 0.48
N VAL A 184 7.50 -3.74 0.21
CA VAL A 184 8.84 -3.87 -0.40
C VAL A 184 8.89 -5.04 -1.40
N ARG A 185 8.71 -4.70 -2.69
CA ARG A 185 9.19 -5.35 -3.94
C ARG A 185 8.22 -6.12 -4.87
N VAL A 186 8.33 -5.71 -6.14
CA VAL A 186 8.62 -6.47 -7.39
C VAL A 186 7.61 -7.50 -7.92
N TYR A 187 6.95 -8.32 -7.10
CA TYR A 187 5.99 -9.32 -7.62
C TYR A 187 4.61 -9.13 -6.99
N GLU A 188 3.57 -9.17 -7.82
CA GLU A 188 2.15 -8.99 -7.42
C GLU A 188 1.68 -9.96 -6.33
N PHE A 189 2.38 -11.09 -6.16
CA PHE A 189 1.98 -12.22 -5.31
C PHE A 189 2.75 -12.34 -3.99
N SER A 190 3.64 -11.39 -3.66
CA SER A 190 4.31 -11.38 -2.36
C SER A 190 3.31 -11.08 -1.25
N VAL A 191 3.20 -11.98 -0.28
CA VAL A 191 2.32 -11.83 0.88
C VAL A 191 3.14 -11.99 2.15
N ASN A 192 2.89 -11.12 3.13
CA ASN A 192 3.42 -11.25 4.48
C ASN A 192 2.28 -11.56 5.46
N TRP A 193 2.59 -12.00 6.66
CA TRP A 193 1.60 -12.39 7.65
C TRP A 193 2.08 -12.07 9.06
N TYR A 194 1.13 -11.76 9.95
CA TYR A 194 1.37 -11.53 11.37
C TYR A 194 0.16 -12.02 12.18
N GLN A 195 0.37 -12.34 13.45
CA GLN A 195 -0.73 -12.60 14.39
C GLN A 195 -1.60 -11.35 14.53
N ARG A 196 -2.92 -11.54 14.61
CA ARG A 196 -3.90 -10.44 14.58
C ARG A 196 -3.75 -9.44 15.73
N ASN A 197 -3.37 -9.93 16.90
CA ASN A 197 -3.17 -9.12 18.10
C ASN A 197 -1.74 -8.55 18.24
N TYR A 198 -0.86 -8.75 17.24
CA TYR A 198 0.52 -8.29 17.32
C TYR A 198 0.62 -6.76 17.11
N PRO A 199 0.98 -5.97 18.14
CA PRO A 199 0.87 -4.50 18.08
C PRO A 199 2.09 -3.83 17.42
N PHE A 200 3.17 -4.58 17.18
CA PHE A 200 4.43 -4.05 16.66
C PHE A 200 4.60 -4.25 15.16
N ALA A 201 3.59 -4.79 14.47
CA ALA A 201 3.60 -4.87 13.02
C ALA A 201 3.66 -3.47 12.42
N TRP A 202 4.49 -3.26 11.40
CA TRP A 202 4.53 -2.02 10.63
C TRP A 202 3.35 -1.94 9.65
N ALA A 203 2.13 -2.13 10.15
CA ALA A 203 0.93 -2.38 9.36
C ALA A 203 -0.22 -1.47 9.79
N GLY A 204 -0.83 -0.80 8.83
CA GLY A 204 -2.08 -0.06 8.97
C GLY A 204 -3.22 -0.78 8.25
N ALA A 205 -4.37 -0.12 8.16
CA ALA A 205 -5.51 -0.66 7.44
C ALA A 205 -6.12 0.37 6.49
N ARG A 206 -6.79 -0.15 5.46
CA ARG A 206 -7.80 0.61 4.72
C ARG A 206 -9.17 0.11 5.12
N LEU A 207 -10.16 0.98 4.96
CA LEU A 207 -11.53 0.64 5.25
C LEU A 207 -12.32 0.54 3.95
N VAL A 208 -13.16 -0.47 3.89
CA VAL A 208 -14.16 -0.64 2.85
C VAL A 208 -15.54 -0.73 3.48
N ARG A 209 -16.56 -0.43 2.68
CA ARG A 209 -17.97 -0.59 3.03
C ARG A 209 -18.66 -1.34 1.93
N ASP A 210 -19.55 -2.24 2.32
CA ASP A 210 -20.35 -2.98 1.37
C ASP A 210 -21.38 -2.05 0.74
N THR A 211 -21.47 -2.08 -0.58
CA THR A 211 -22.51 -1.36 -1.31
C THR A 211 -23.81 -2.17 -1.26
N PRO A 212 -24.96 -1.55 -0.99
CA PRO A 212 -26.24 -2.27 -1.07
C PRO A 212 -26.40 -2.85 -2.47
N LYS A 213 -26.81 -4.13 -2.55
CA LYS A 213 -27.12 -4.77 -3.83
C LYS A 213 -28.18 -3.94 -4.53
N ARG A 214 -27.89 -3.49 -5.76
CA ARG A 214 -28.91 -2.87 -6.62
C ARG A 214 -30.01 -3.91 -6.81
N ALA A 215 -31.24 -3.60 -6.41
CA ALA A 215 -32.40 -4.40 -6.78
C ALA A 215 -32.48 -4.39 -8.31
N SER A 216 -32.40 -5.58 -8.90
CA SER A 216 -32.59 -5.86 -10.34
C SER A 216 -34.05 -5.72 -10.73
#